data_AF-A0A2P2J9M9-F1
#
_entry.id   AF-A0A2P2J9M9-F1
#
_cell.length_a   1.000
_cell.length_b   1.000
_cell.length_c   1.000
_cell.angle_alpha   90.00
_cell.angle_beta   90.00
_cell.angle_gamma   90.00
#
_symmetry.space_group_name_H-M   'P 1'
#
loop_
_entity.id
_entity.type
_entity.pdbx_description
1 polymer ?
#
loop_
_entity_poly.entity_id
_entity_poly.type
_entity_poly.pdbx_seq_one_letter_code
_entity_poly.pdbx_strand_id
1 'polypeptide(L)'
;MIYITNRHKSEHSCVTEVSPGMHVLSNASLDSPWPKAQRLGNNFKILLDKCGSAELPLGEMAEILMTNTIKDDESILPHIYPAEREYHLSSIFVDADTPLGRYGTRSTSVLSVKSDGEFNFYQKYLKKEEWKEHSVSFLMENRNGVQN
;
A
#
# COMPACT_ATOMS: atom_id res chain seq x y z
N MET A 1 8.51 5.89 -13.95
CA MET A 1 7.20 6.20 -13.33
C MET A 1 7.26 7.64 -12.82
N ILE A 2 6.14 8.38 -12.76
CA ILE A 2 6.13 9.78 -12.28
C ILE A 2 5.28 9.87 -11.01
N TYR A 3 5.78 10.59 -10.00
CA TYR A 3 5.05 10.94 -8.77
C TYR A 3 4.63 12.40 -8.82
N ILE A 4 3.35 12.67 -8.57
CA ILE A 4 2.76 14.00 -8.53
C ILE A 4 2.07 14.16 -7.18
N THR A 5 2.33 15.27 -6.48
CA THR A 5 1.79 15.50 -5.13
C THR A 5 1.31 16.92 -4.91
N ASN A 6 0.23 17.04 -4.13
CA ASN A 6 -0.31 18.32 -3.66
C ASN A 6 0.20 18.72 -2.27
N ARG A 7 1.17 17.99 -1.70
CA ARG A 7 1.72 18.28 -0.37
C ARG A 7 2.62 19.52 -0.32
N HIS A 8 3.20 19.91 -1.44
CA HIS A 8 4.11 21.03 -1.46
C HIS A 8 3.30 22.34 -1.34
N LYS A 9 3.70 23.23 -0.41
CA LYS A 9 3.03 24.52 -0.18
C LYS A 9 3.32 25.58 -1.26
N SER A 10 4.11 25.24 -2.28
CA SER A 10 4.34 26.13 -3.42
C SER A 10 3.14 26.12 -4.37
N GLU A 11 2.89 27.23 -5.07
CA GLU A 11 1.81 27.40 -6.06
C GLU A 11 1.88 26.44 -7.27
N HIS A 12 2.92 25.60 -7.35
CA HIS A 12 3.11 24.60 -8.40
C HIS A 12 3.12 23.19 -7.83
N SER A 13 2.42 22.27 -8.51
CA SER A 13 2.50 20.83 -8.25
C SER A 13 3.93 20.33 -8.49
N CYS A 14 4.46 19.61 -7.51
CA CYS A 14 5.78 19.00 -7.65
C CYS A 14 5.64 17.69 -8.43
N VAL A 15 6.32 17.61 -9.57
CA VAL A 15 6.42 16.41 -10.42
C VAL A 15 7.82 15.85 -10.24
N THR A 16 7.94 14.57 -9.88
CA THR A 16 9.23 13.92 -9.64
C THR A 16 9.28 12.56 -10.33
N GLU A 17 10.42 12.23 -10.93
CA GLU A 17 10.66 10.89 -11.45
C GLU A 17 10.85 9.89 -10.30
N VAL A 18 10.19 8.74 -10.40
CA VAL A 18 10.37 7.63 -9.46
C VAL A 18 11.36 6.65 -10.07
N SER A 19 12.49 6.48 -9.39
CA SER A 19 13.52 5.51 -9.75
C SER A 19 13.00 4.08 -9.71
N PRO A 20 13.60 3.15 -10.47
CA PRO A 20 13.33 1.72 -10.28
C PRO A 20 13.67 1.28 -8.85
N GLY A 21 12.78 0.54 -8.21
CA GLY A 21 13.00 0.05 -6.85
C GLY A 21 11.72 -0.15 -6.06
N MET A 22 11.87 -0.31 -4.75
CA MET A 22 10.77 -0.40 -3.80
C MET A 22 10.51 0.98 -3.20
N HIS A 23 9.24 1.40 -3.26
CA HIS A 23 8.80 2.67 -2.72
C HIS A 23 7.54 2.47 -1.87
N VAL A 24 7.40 3.27 -0.82
CA VAL A 24 6.23 3.23 0.07
C VAL A 24 5.60 4.61 0.13
N LEU A 25 4.29 4.66 -0.12
CA LEU A 25 3.50 5.88 0.01
C LEU A 25 2.43 5.67 1.10
N SER A 26 2.31 6.66 1.97
CA SER A 26 1.26 6.73 2.98
C SER A 26 0.63 8.12 2.98
N ASN A 27 0.01 8.55 4.09
CA ASN A 27 -0.46 9.91 4.27
C ASN A 27 0.71 10.92 4.46
N ALA A 28 1.87 10.68 3.86
CA ALA A 28 3.03 11.57 3.86
C ALA A 28 3.57 11.75 2.43
N SER A 29 4.76 12.29 2.26
CA SER A 29 5.44 12.27 0.95
C SER A 29 5.93 10.85 0.62
N LEU A 30 6.23 10.57 -0.65
CA LEU A 30 6.84 9.30 -1.08
C LEU A 30 8.07 9.00 -0.21
N ASP A 31 8.18 7.76 0.27
CA ASP A 31 9.28 7.24 1.11
C ASP A 31 9.53 8.01 2.42
N SER A 32 8.52 8.71 2.93
CA SER A 32 8.62 9.33 4.26
C SER A 32 8.93 8.28 5.33
N PRO A 33 9.82 8.56 6.29
CA PRO A 33 10.35 7.58 7.24
C PRO A 33 9.39 7.31 8.41
N TRP A 34 8.10 7.12 8.13
CA TRP A 34 7.15 6.74 9.17
C TRP A 34 7.37 5.29 9.59
N PRO A 35 7.34 4.95 10.89
CA PRO A 35 7.71 3.61 11.36
C PRO A 35 6.92 2.49 10.68
N LYS A 36 5.60 2.65 10.54
CA LYS A 36 4.76 1.69 9.80
C LYS A 36 5.09 1.56 8.32
N ALA A 37 5.50 2.64 7.67
CA ALA A 37 5.88 2.62 6.25
C ALA A 37 7.21 1.90 6.06
N GLN A 38 8.18 2.16 6.93
CA GLN A 38 9.45 1.44 6.95
C GLN A 38 9.25 -0.05 7.28
N ARG A 39 8.40 -0.38 8.25
CA ARG A 39 8.02 -1.76 8.58
C ARG A 39 7.40 -2.48 7.39
N LEU A 40 6.46 -1.85 6.69
CA LEU A 40 5.86 -2.41 5.47
C LEU A 40 6.91 -2.66 4.39
N GLY A 41 7.76 -1.66 4.08
CA GLY A 41 8.81 -1.79 3.09
C GLY A 41 9.82 -2.90 3.44
N ASN A 42 10.27 -2.97 4.69
CA ASN A 42 11.19 -4.01 5.15
C ASN A 42 10.56 -5.41 5.05
N ASN A 43 9.31 -5.57 5.46
CA ASN A 43 8.60 -6.84 5.35
C ASN A 43 8.41 -7.26 3.88
N PHE A 44 8.14 -6.30 3.00
CA PHE A 44 8.02 -6.59 1.56
C PHE A 44 9.36 -7.03 0.97
N LYS A 45 10.45 -6.35 1.31
CA LYS A 45 11.81 -6.78 0.92
C LYS A 45 12.12 -8.20 1.40
N ILE A 46 11.87 -8.50 2.67
CA ILE A 46 12.07 -9.84 3.25
C ILE A 46 11.23 -10.89 2.51
N LEU A 47 10.00 -10.56 2.15
CA LEU A 47 9.12 -11.46 1.39
C LEU A 47 9.69 -11.75 0.00
N LEU A 48 10.14 -10.71 -0.73
CA LEU A 48 10.76 -10.87 -2.05
C LEU A 48 12.05 -11.69 -1.97
N ASP A 49 12.90 -11.43 -0.98
CA ASP A 49 14.15 -12.16 -0.77
C ASP A 49 13.90 -13.66 -0.49
N LYS A 50 12.78 -14.00 0.19
CA LYS A 50 12.37 -15.38 0.46
C LYS A 50 11.78 -16.08 -0.76
N CYS A 51 10.98 -15.36 -1.56
CA CYS A 51 10.36 -15.91 -2.77
C CYS A 51 11.39 -16.11 -3.91
N GLY A 52 12.45 -15.31 -3.96
CA GLY A 52 13.44 -15.39 -5.02
C GLY A 52 12.80 -15.14 -6.39
N SER A 53 12.91 -16.13 -7.29
CA SER A 53 12.26 -16.08 -8.61
C SER A 53 10.86 -16.69 -8.66
N ALA A 54 10.37 -17.26 -7.55
CA ALA A 54 9.03 -17.84 -7.50
C ALA A 54 7.98 -16.73 -7.32
N GLU A 55 6.91 -16.79 -8.10
CA GLU A 55 5.76 -15.88 -7.93
C GLU A 55 4.93 -16.31 -6.74
N LEU A 56 4.70 -15.39 -5.79
CA LEU A 56 3.78 -15.61 -4.69
C LEU A 56 2.34 -15.27 -5.11
N PRO A 57 1.33 -16.07 -4.75
CA PRO A 57 -0.06 -15.69 -4.94
C PRO A 57 -0.34 -14.32 -4.31
N LEU A 58 -1.00 -13.42 -5.06
CA LEU A 58 -1.25 -12.04 -4.60
C LEU A 58 -2.03 -11.99 -3.27
N GLY A 59 -2.93 -12.95 -3.05
CA GLY A 59 -3.68 -13.04 -1.80
C GLY A 59 -2.80 -13.38 -0.59
N GLU A 60 -1.82 -14.26 -0.77
CA GLU A 60 -0.86 -14.58 0.28
C GLU A 60 0.06 -13.40 0.56
N MET A 61 0.50 -12.68 -0.48
CA MET A 61 1.26 -11.43 -0.33
C MET A 61 0.47 -10.38 0.46
N ALA A 62 -0.82 -10.21 0.13
CA ALA A 62 -1.70 -9.29 0.86
C ALA A 62 -1.83 -9.69 2.34
N GLU A 63 -2.06 -10.98 2.62
CA GLU A 63 -2.23 -11.47 3.98
C GLU A 63 -0.95 -11.25 4.81
N ILE A 64 0.23 -11.58 4.28
CA ILE A 64 1.52 -11.43 4.98
C ILE A 64 1.84 -9.96 5.26
N LEU A 65 1.64 -9.07 4.28
CA LEU A 65 2.11 -7.69 4.38
C LEU A 65 1.10 -6.76 5.07
N MET A 66 -0.19 -6.97 4.83
CA MET A 66 -1.22 -5.95 5.08
C MET A 66 -2.10 -6.24 6.30
N THR A 67 -1.87 -7.34 7.03
CA THR A 67 -2.64 -7.70 8.24
C THR A 67 -1.93 -7.37 9.56
N ASN A 68 -0.77 -6.71 9.49
CA ASN A 68 -0.02 -6.34 10.68
C ASN A 68 -0.78 -5.31 11.54
N THR A 69 -1.16 -5.71 12.74
CA THR A 69 -1.88 -4.89 13.73
C THR A 69 -0.97 -4.22 14.76
N ILE A 70 0.36 -4.36 14.62
CA ILE A 70 1.34 -3.79 15.57
C ILE A 70 1.28 -2.27 15.48
N LYS A 71 1.06 -1.64 16.64
CA LYS A 71 1.12 -0.19 16.84
C LYS A 71 2.54 0.22 17.22
N ASP A 72 2.93 1.42 16.80
CA ASP A 72 4.22 2.00 17.08
C ASP A 72 4.24 2.67 18.45
N ASP A 73 5.42 2.73 19.07
CA ASP A 73 5.62 3.46 20.32
C ASP A 73 5.39 4.97 20.11
N GLU A 74 4.79 5.64 21.09
CA GLU A 74 4.46 7.07 20.97
C GLU A 74 5.69 7.96 20.72
N SER A 75 6.87 7.57 21.19
CA SER A 75 8.12 8.33 21.03
C SER A 75 8.65 8.39 19.59
N ILE A 76 8.17 7.51 18.71
CA ILE A 76 8.60 7.44 17.30
C ILE A 76 7.51 7.86 16.32
N LEU A 77 6.38 8.37 16.83
CA LEU A 77 5.26 8.83 16.01
C LEU A 77 5.57 10.19 15.34
N PRO A 78 4.92 10.50 14.21
CA PRO A 78 5.23 11.69 13.42
C PRO A 78 4.75 13.02 14.03
N HIS A 79 3.98 13.00 15.12
CA HIS A 79 3.48 14.19 15.83
C HIS A 79 2.69 15.17 14.95
N ILE A 80 1.91 14.64 14.00
CA ILE A 80 0.95 15.38 13.15
C ILE A 80 -0.46 15.43 13.76
N TYR A 81 -0.79 14.49 14.65
CA TYR A 81 -2.02 14.45 15.46
C TYR A 81 -1.68 14.24 16.94
N PRO A 82 -2.64 14.36 17.88
CA PRO A 82 -2.43 13.94 19.26
C PRO A 82 -1.93 12.49 19.34
N ALA A 83 -1.01 12.22 20.26
CA ALA A 83 -0.31 10.93 20.36
C ALA A 83 -1.25 9.73 20.45
N GLU A 84 -2.31 9.81 21.26
CA GLU A 84 -3.36 8.78 21.36
C GLU A 84 -3.94 8.43 19.98
N ARG A 85 -4.29 9.44 19.18
CA ARG A 85 -4.83 9.23 17.83
C ARG A 85 -3.79 8.61 16.91
N GLU A 86 -2.54 9.06 16.96
CA GLU A 86 -1.48 8.50 16.13
C GLU A 86 -1.17 7.05 16.50
N TYR A 87 -1.15 6.73 17.79
CA TYR A 87 -0.95 5.37 18.30
C TYR A 87 -2.01 4.42 17.73
N HIS A 88 -3.29 4.78 17.78
CA HIS A 88 -4.36 3.98 17.21
C HIS A 88 -4.30 3.83 15.69
N LEU A 89 -3.65 4.77 14.99
CA LEU A 89 -3.51 4.78 13.52
C LEU A 89 -2.15 4.28 13.02
N SER A 90 -1.28 3.81 13.92
CA SER A 90 0.11 3.45 13.63
C SER A 90 0.30 2.02 13.12
N SER A 91 -0.73 1.18 13.13
CA SER A 91 -0.66 -0.13 12.47
C SER A 91 -0.81 -0.04 10.95
N ILE A 92 -0.38 -1.10 10.26
CA ILE A 92 -0.61 -1.25 8.80
C ILE A 92 -2.08 -1.61 8.58
N PHE A 93 -2.59 -2.58 9.32
CA PHE A 93 -4.00 -2.89 9.41
C PHE A 93 -4.62 -2.09 10.55
N VAL A 94 -5.26 -0.96 10.23
CA VAL A 94 -5.87 -0.09 11.22
C VAL A 94 -7.18 -0.70 11.68
N ASP A 95 -7.35 -0.79 13.00
CA ASP A 95 -8.63 -1.12 13.62
C ASP A 95 -8.71 -0.40 14.97
N ALA A 96 -9.57 0.61 15.04
CA ALA A 96 -9.66 1.49 16.19
C ALA A 96 -11.11 1.88 16.46
N ASP A 97 -11.52 1.79 17.72
CA ASP A 97 -12.74 2.42 18.20
C ASP A 97 -12.50 3.92 18.40
N THR A 98 -13.36 4.74 17.80
CA THR A 98 -13.32 6.19 17.97
C THR A 98 -14.66 6.68 18.53
N PRO A 99 -14.75 7.91 19.08
CA PRO A 99 -16.03 8.48 19.50
C PRO A 99 -17.10 8.56 18.39
N LEU A 100 -16.69 8.50 17.11
CA LEU A 100 -17.58 8.50 15.96
C LEU A 100 -17.92 7.09 15.43
N GLY A 101 -17.43 6.05 16.11
CA GLY A 101 -17.57 4.65 15.70
C GLY A 101 -16.23 4.02 15.28
N ARG A 102 -16.31 2.79 14.77
CA ARG A 102 -15.14 2.00 14.35
C ARG A 102 -14.49 2.60 13.10
N TYR A 103 -13.20 2.87 13.18
CA TYR A 103 -12.37 3.34 12.08
C TYR A 103 -11.28 2.32 11.79
N GLY A 104 -11.12 1.92 10.52
CA GLY A 104 -10.12 0.94 10.17
C GLY A 104 -9.97 0.64 8.69
N THR A 105 -9.03 -0.24 8.39
CA THR A 105 -8.78 -0.78 7.07
C THR A 105 -10.01 -1.58 6.62
N ARG A 106 -10.64 -1.14 5.53
CA ARG A 106 -11.82 -1.79 4.95
C ARG A 106 -11.52 -2.59 3.69
N SER A 107 -10.34 -2.40 3.12
CA SER A 107 -9.90 -3.15 1.95
C SER A 107 -8.38 -3.16 1.85
N THR A 108 -7.87 -4.25 1.28
CA THR A 108 -6.50 -4.40 0.81
C THR A 108 -6.58 -4.84 -0.64
N SER A 109 -5.88 -4.11 -1.52
CA SER A 109 -5.80 -4.44 -2.93
C SER A 109 -4.34 -4.63 -3.33
N VAL A 110 -4.11 -5.58 -4.24
CA VAL A 110 -2.80 -5.87 -4.82
C VAL A 110 -2.97 -5.89 -6.33
N LEU A 111 -2.06 -5.22 -7.04
CA LEU A 111 -1.99 -5.22 -8.48
C LEU A 111 -0.58 -5.62 -8.90
N SER A 112 -0.46 -6.65 -9.73
CA SER A 112 0.79 -6.99 -10.40
C SER A 112 0.64 -6.80 -11.90
N VAL A 113 1.66 -6.20 -12.51
CA VAL A 113 1.74 -5.99 -13.96
C VAL A 113 3.06 -6.56 -14.44
N LYS A 114 3.01 -7.52 -15.35
CA LYS A 114 4.19 -8.12 -15.97
C LYS A 114 4.52 -7.41 -17.29
N SER A 115 5.77 -7.55 -17.74
CA SER A 115 6.25 -6.94 -18.99
C SER A 115 5.61 -7.51 -20.25
N ASP A 116 5.06 -8.73 -20.16
CA ASP A 116 4.30 -9.37 -21.24
C ASP A 116 2.84 -8.90 -21.32
N GLY A 117 2.44 -7.97 -20.44
CA GLY A 117 1.09 -7.43 -20.38
C GLY A 117 0.12 -8.26 -19.56
N GLU A 118 0.57 -9.25 -18.78
CA GLU A 118 -0.27 -9.95 -17.81
C GLU A 118 -0.60 -9.03 -16.61
N PHE A 119 -1.89 -8.87 -16.32
CA PHE A 119 -2.43 -8.17 -15.15
C PHE A 119 -3.07 -9.17 -14.21
N ASN A 120 -2.68 -9.11 -12.94
CA ASN A 120 -3.38 -9.80 -11.86
C ASN A 120 -3.78 -8.79 -10.80
N PHE A 121 -5.03 -8.85 -10.39
CA PHE A 121 -5.60 -8.05 -9.32
C PHE A 121 -6.17 -8.97 -8.26
N TYR A 122 -5.84 -8.70 -7.01
CA TYR A 122 -6.44 -9.31 -5.83
C TYR A 122 -6.98 -8.21 -4.92
N GLN A 123 -8.14 -8.46 -4.32
CA GLN A 123 -8.69 -7.60 -3.29
C GLN A 123 -9.37 -8.41 -2.20
N LYS A 124 -9.07 -8.07 -0.95
CA LYS A 124 -9.82 -8.46 0.25
C LYS A 124 -10.53 -7.22 0.78
N TYR A 125 -11.85 -7.26 0.97
CA TYR A 125 -12.63 -6.10 1.36
C TYR A 125 -13.81 -6.45 2.27
N LEU A 126 -14.20 -5.51 3.13
CA LEU A 126 -15.27 -5.66 4.10
C LEU A 126 -16.62 -5.25 3.49
N LYS A 127 -17.57 -6.19 3.43
CA LYS A 127 -18.95 -5.96 2.96
C LYS A 127 -19.94 -6.54 3.96
N LYS A 128 -20.78 -5.68 4.57
CA LYS A 128 -21.77 -6.05 5.60
C LYS A 128 -21.14 -6.89 6.73
N GLU A 129 -20.04 -6.40 7.30
CA GLU A 129 -19.26 -7.09 8.37
C GLU A 129 -18.63 -8.43 7.98
N GLU A 130 -18.66 -8.82 6.70
CA GLU A 130 -17.99 -10.02 6.19
C GLU A 130 -16.84 -9.64 5.26
N TRP A 131 -15.69 -10.28 5.47
CA TRP A 131 -14.58 -10.19 4.52
C TRP A 131 -14.90 -11.00 3.27
N LYS A 132 -14.76 -10.35 2.12
CA LYS A 132 -14.89 -10.96 0.79
C LYS A 132 -13.56 -10.83 0.08
N GLU A 133 -13.28 -11.82 -0.76
CA GLU A 133 -12.11 -11.84 -1.61
C GLU A 133 -12.54 -11.84 -3.08
N HIS A 134 -11.78 -11.15 -3.91
CA HIS A 134 -12.01 -11.05 -5.33
C HIS A 134 -10.67 -11.00 -6.06
N SER A 135 -10.53 -11.85 -7.06
CA SER A 135 -9.35 -11.89 -7.93
C SER A 135 -9.79 -11.83 -9.38
N VAL A 136 -9.05 -11.10 -10.20
CA VAL A 136 -9.22 -11.08 -11.65
C VAL A 136 -7.85 -11.05 -12.33
N SER A 137 -7.76 -11.78 -13.42
CA SER A 137 -6.57 -11.84 -14.27
C SER A 137 -6.97 -11.54 -15.71
N PHE A 138 -6.20 -10.72 -16.40
CA PHE A 138 -6.41 -10.40 -17.81
C PHE A 138 -5.10 -10.02 -18.49
N LEU A 139 -5.05 -10.18 -19.81
CA LEU A 139 -3.96 -9.70 -20.64
C LEU A 139 -4.34 -8.33 -21.19
N MET A 140 -3.45 -7.34 -21.10
CA MET A 140 -3.64 -6.12 -21.88
C MET A 140 -3.54 -6.48 -23.36
N GLU A 141 -4.59 -6.17 -24.11
CA GLU A 141 -4.48 -6.12 -25.55
C GLU A 141 -3.40 -5.11 -25.91
N ASN A 142 -2.33 -5.58 -26.54
CA ASN A 142 -1.44 -4.69 -27.26
C ASN A 142 -2.30 -4.03 -28.34
N ARG A 143 -2.68 -2.77 -28.10
CA ARG A 143 -3.00 -1.86 -29.19
C ARG A 143 -1.69 -1.61 -29.95
N ASN A 144 -1.26 -2.61 -30.70
CA ASN A 144 -0.45 -2.37 -31.87
C ASN A 144 -1.28 -1.39 -32.69
N GLY A 145 -0.83 -0.13 -32.70
CA GLY A 145 -1.44 0.91 -33.50
C GLY A 145 -1.57 0.37 -34.92
N VAL A 146 -2.80 0.18 -35.34
CA VAL A 146 -3.12 -0.02 -36.74
C VAL A 146 -2.86 1.31 -37.43
N GLN A 147 -2.02 1.23 -38.48
CA GLN A 147 -1.87 2.14 -39.64
C GLN A 147 -1.04 3.44 -39.40
N ASN A 148 -0.09 3.83 -40.26
CA ASN A 148 0.36 3.41 -41.60
C ASN A 148 1.87 3.60 -41.74
#